data_AF-A0A3M1DX41-F1
#
_entry.id   AF-A0A3M1DX41-F1
#
_cell.length_a   1.000
_cell.length_b   1.000
_cell.length_c   1.000
_cell.angle_alpha   90.00
_cell.angle_beta   90.00
_cell.angle_gamma   90.00
#
_symmetry.space_group_name_H-M   'P 1'
#
loop_
_entity.id
_entity.type
_entity.pdbx_description
1 polymer ?
#
loop_
_entity_poly.entity_id
_entity_poly.type
_entity_poly.pdbx_seq_one_letter_code
_entity_poly.pdbx_strand_id
1 'polypeptide(L)'
;DQARVAVVESDLAGVHVQTVTLTFAEPANLNGAFYGRGLGLPQTGIVKLVIDLDPRRELVTRMEISTREQIYTLEARYREVSSGWLPTEVLLTSFDGSTDVRLETEFDQVDGIWLPVRQKRSVRRGDKSDNLEVVFADYQVNKPFSPEVEKLLAP
;
A
#
# COMPACT_ATOMS: atom_id res chain seq x y z
N ASP A 1 22.04 19.71 -0.99
CA ASP A 1 21.03 18.95 -1.74
C ASP A 1 20.47 17.80 -0.93
N GLN A 2 19.90 18.10 0.24
CA GLN A 2 19.48 17.06 1.18
C GLN A 2 17.98 17.20 1.44
N ALA A 3 17.26 16.08 1.33
CA ALA A 3 15.94 15.95 1.90
C ALA A 3 16.03 16.19 3.41
N ARG A 4 15.07 16.91 3.98
CA ARG A 4 14.95 17.07 5.43
C ARG A 4 14.04 15.97 5.97
N VAL A 5 14.53 15.27 6.98
CA VAL A 5 13.77 14.25 7.70
C VAL A 5 13.38 14.83 9.05
N ALA A 6 12.09 14.78 9.38
CA ALA A 6 11.58 15.04 10.71
C ALA A 6 10.83 13.80 11.19
N VAL A 7 11.02 13.43 12.45
CA VAL A 7 10.33 12.32 13.09
C VAL A 7 9.61 12.87 14.31
N VAL A 8 8.33 12.53 14.43
CA VAL A 8 7.49 12.90 15.57
C VAL A 8 6.85 11.63 16.08
N GLU A 9 6.92 11.41 17.39
CA GLU A 9 6.21 10.34 18.06
C GLU A 9 5.03 10.94 18.82
N SER A 10 3.89 10.26 18.76
CA SER A 10 2.67 10.69 19.43
C SER A 10 1.92 9.49 19.98
N ASP A 11 1.34 9.67 21.17
CA ASP A 11 0.37 8.75 21.73
C ASP A 11 -1.00 9.41 21.65
N LEU A 12 -1.83 8.96 20.72
CA LEU A 12 -3.19 9.45 20.51
C LEU A 12 -4.18 8.37 20.89
N ALA A 13 -4.96 8.61 21.96
CA ALA A 13 -5.99 7.68 22.44
C ALA A 13 -5.49 6.23 22.67
N GLY A 14 -4.23 6.07 23.11
CA GLY A 14 -3.62 4.76 23.36
C GLY A 14 -3.04 4.08 22.11
N VAL A 15 -3.09 4.74 20.95
CA VAL A 15 -2.40 4.32 19.74
C VAL A 15 -1.09 5.10 19.64
N HIS A 16 0.01 4.36 19.65
CA HIS A 16 1.34 4.93 19.49
C HIS A 16 1.64 5.05 17.99
N VAL A 17 1.80 6.28 17.51
CA VAL A 17 2.04 6.59 16.11
C VAL A 17 3.37 7.32 15.98
N GLN A 18 4.23 6.82 15.10
CA GLN A 18 5.44 7.48 14.67
C GLN A 18 5.24 8.06 13.27
N THR A 19 5.30 9.38 13.17
CA THR A 19 5.18 10.12 11.91
C THR A 19 6.57 10.49 11.40
N VAL A 20 6.92 10.00 10.23
CA VAL A 20 8.14 10.37 9.50
C VAL A 20 7.76 11.32 8.37
N THR A 21 8.27 12.55 8.40
CA THR A 21 8.10 13.54 7.34
C THR A 21 9.40 13.71 6.57
N LEU A 22 9.34 13.46 5.27
CA LEU A 22 10.40 13.73 4.31
C LEU A 22 10.02 14.96 3.50
N THR A 23 10.84 16.01 3.51
CA THR A 23 10.66 17.20 2.68
C THR A 23 11.84 17.35 1.74
N PHE A 24 11.59 17.34 0.44
CA PHE A 24 12.64 17.42 -0.57
C PHE A 24 12.93 18.87 -0.94
N ALA A 25 14.20 19.23 -1.07
CA ALA A 25 14.62 20.57 -1.47
C ALA A 25 14.18 20.90 -2.92
N GLU A 26 14.16 19.90 -3.78
CA GLU A 26 13.63 19.94 -5.14
C GLU A 26 12.69 18.75 -5.37
N PRO A 27 11.73 18.83 -6.33
CA PRO A 27 10.83 17.72 -6.59
C PRO A 27 11.59 16.43 -6.95
N ALA A 28 11.37 15.38 -6.17
CA ALA A 28 12.09 14.12 -6.26
C ALA A 28 11.43 13.12 -7.22
N ASN A 29 12.24 12.22 -7.77
CA ASN A 29 11.81 10.97 -8.39
C ASN A 29 12.14 9.83 -7.43
N LEU A 30 11.12 9.13 -6.94
CA LEU A 30 11.31 8.02 -6.01
C LEU A 30 11.73 6.73 -6.70
N ASN A 31 11.45 6.57 -7.99
CA ASN A 31 11.75 5.37 -8.78
C ASN A 31 11.36 4.05 -8.07
N GLY A 32 10.21 4.02 -7.40
CA GLY A 32 9.73 2.86 -6.65
C GLY A 32 10.26 2.74 -5.22
N ALA A 33 11.10 3.67 -4.75
CA ALA A 33 11.41 3.79 -3.34
C ALA A 33 10.13 4.15 -2.56
N PHE A 34 9.96 3.57 -1.37
CA PHE A 34 8.82 3.73 -0.45
C PHE A 34 7.49 3.13 -0.90
N TYR A 35 7.11 3.22 -2.18
CA TYR A 35 5.89 2.61 -2.69
C TYR A 35 5.95 2.23 -4.16
N GLY A 36 5.21 1.16 -4.51
CA GLY A 36 5.12 0.63 -5.86
C GLY A 36 4.24 1.48 -6.81
N ARG A 37 4.28 1.13 -8.10
CA ARG A 37 3.55 1.86 -9.17
C ARG A 37 2.10 1.40 -9.36
N GLY A 38 1.67 0.33 -8.67
CA GLY A 38 0.41 -0.37 -8.94
C GLY A 38 -0.88 0.40 -8.66
N LEU A 39 -0.84 1.40 -7.77
CA LEU A 39 -2.02 2.19 -7.38
C LEU A 39 -2.15 3.51 -8.17
N GLY A 40 -1.27 3.77 -9.13
CA GLY A 40 -1.30 5.00 -9.93
C GLY A 40 -0.90 6.26 -9.15
N LEU A 41 -0.18 6.09 -8.02
CA LEU A 41 0.45 7.19 -7.29
C LEU A 41 1.58 7.82 -8.11
N PRO A 42 1.81 9.14 -7.98
CA PRO A 42 2.92 9.80 -8.65
C PRO A 42 4.25 9.24 -8.14
N GLN A 43 5.21 9.06 -9.03
CA GLN A 43 6.58 8.62 -8.70
C GLN A 43 7.59 9.77 -8.85
N THR A 44 7.22 10.81 -9.56
CA THR A 44 8.03 11.97 -9.91
C THR A 44 7.36 13.24 -9.41
N GLY A 45 8.14 14.31 -9.23
CA GLY A 45 7.60 15.59 -8.80
C GLY A 45 7.23 15.64 -7.31
N ILE A 46 7.73 14.70 -6.51
CA ILE A 46 7.38 14.57 -5.09
C ILE A 46 8.12 15.63 -4.28
N VAL A 47 7.38 16.47 -3.56
CA VAL A 47 7.97 17.53 -2.72
C VAL A 47 7.95 17.18 -1.24
N LYS A 48 7.00 16.33 -0.83
CA LYS A 48 6.86 15.89 0.56
C LYS A 48 6.26 14.49 0.64
N LEU A 49 6.75 13.70 1.59
CA LEU A 49 6.12 12.46 2.05
C LEU A 49 5.87 12.57 3.55
N VAL A 50 4.70 12.13 4.01
CA VAL A 50 4.41 11.91 5.43
C VAL A 50 4.03 10.45 5.57
N ILE A 51 4.67 9.72 6.48
CA ILE A 51 4.44 8.30 6.70
C ILE A 51 4.12 8.10 8.17
N ASP A 52 2.92 7.61 8.46
CA ASP A 52 2.49 7.27 9.81
C ASP A 52 2.62 5.76 10.02
N LEU A 53 3.37 5.42 11.05
CA LEU A 53 3.72 4.05 11.41
C LEU A 53 3.13 3.72 12.77
N ASP A 54 2.63 2.49 12.94
CA ASP A 54 2.53 1.85 14.24
C ASP A 54 3.86 1.11 14.48
N PRO A 55 4.80 1.66 15.26
CA PRO A 55 6.12 1.04 15.42
C PRO A 55 6.08 -0.20 16.32
N ARG A 56 4.99 -0.44 17.06
CA ARG A 56 4.86 -1.68 17.86
C ARG A 56 4.51 -2.87 16.97
N ARG A 57 3.70 -2.61 15.94
CA ARG A 57 3.27 -3.62 14.96
C ARG A 57 4.11 -3.62 13.69
N GLU A 58 4.98 -2.63 13.53
CA GLU A 58 5.80 -2.38 12.34
C GLU A 58 4.95 -2.18 11.08
N LEU A 59 3.83 -1.44 11.20
CA LEU A 59 2.86 -1.24 10.10
C LEU A 59 2.82 0.20 9.64
N VAL A 60 2.78 0.42 8.32
CA VAL A 60 2.39 1.70 7.73
C VAL A 60 0.88 1.82 7.79
N THR A 61 0.36 2.80 8.51
CA THR A 61 -1.10 3.00 8.64
C THR A 61 -1.61 4.06 7.68
N ARG A 62 -0.79 5.08 7.40
CA ARG A 62 -1.11 6.16 6.48
C ARG A 62 0.15 6.66 5.78
N MET A 63 -0.02 7.12 4.55
CA MET A 63 1.00 7.84 3.80
C MET A 63 0.37 9.03 3.08
N GLU A 64 0.90 10.22 3.27
CA GLU A 64 0.58 11.41 2.48
C GLU A 64 1.70 11.67 1.47
N ILE A 65 1.32 11.88 0.22
CA ILE A 65 2.24 12.14 -0.89
C ILE A 65 1.85 13.48 -1.49
N SER A 66 2.73 14.48 -1.37
CA SER A 66 2.52 15.79 -1.95
C SER A 66 3.40 15.98 -3.19
N THR A 67 2.78 16.40 -4.28
CA THR A 67 3.44 17.07 -5.41
C THR A 67 3.22 18.58 -5.30
N ARG A 68 3.69 19.35 -6.29
CA ARG A 68 3.37 20.78 -6.35
C ARG A 68 1.90 21.08 -6.63
N GLU A 69 1.22 20.13 -7.27
CA GLU A 69 -0.14 20.32 -7.81
C GLU A 69 -1.19 19.60 -6.98
N GLN A 70 -0.82 18.49 -6.33
CA GLN A 70 -1.77 17.57 -5.74
C GLN A 70 -1.24 16.94 -4.45
N ILE A 71 -2.16 16.65 -3.53
CA ILE A 71 -1.90 15.81 -2.36
C ILE A 71 -2.72 14.53 -2.51
N TYR A 72 -2.06 13.40 -2.23
CA TYR A 72 -2.66 12.08 -2.15
C TYR A 72 -2.52 11.55 -0.73
N THR A 73 -3.54 10.90 -0.21
CA THR A 73 -3.52 10.18 1.06
C THR A 73 -3.81 8.70 0.80
N LEU A 74 -2.92 7.84 1.24
CA LEU A 74 -3.09 6.40 1.30
C LEU A 74 -3.30 6.00 2.75
N GLU A 75 -4.32 5.20 3.03
CA GLU A 75 -4.60 4.62 4.34
C GLU A 75 -4.69 3.10 4.21
N ALA A 76 -4.08 2.37 5.13
CA ALA A 76 -4.06 0.91 5.12
C ALA A 76 -4.67 0.36 6.41
N ARG A 77 -5.52 -0.65 6.28
CA ARG A 77 -6.09 -1.41 7.39
C ARG A 77 -5.59 -2.84 7.36
N TYR A 78 -5.39 -3.38 8.55
CA TYR A 78 -4.79 -4.67 8.74
C TYR A 78 -5.65 -5.57 9.61
N ARG A 79 -5.54 -6.87 9.36
CA ARG A 79 -6.05 -7.93 10.22
C ARG A 79 -4.90 -8.67 10.87
N GLU A 80 -4.99 -8.85 12.18
CA GLU A 80 -4.08 -9.73 12.91
C GLU A 80 -4.39 -11.20 12.60
N VAL A 81 -3.34 -11.97 12.33
CA VAL A 81 -3.37 -13.41 12.11
C VAL A 81 -2.19 -14.06 12.83
N SER A 82 -2.19 -15.38 12.93
CA SER A 82 -1.12 -16.15 13.58
C SER A 82 0.28 -15.87 13.03
N SER A 83 0.39 -15.48 11.75
CA SER A 83 1.64 -15.18 11.07
C SER A 83 2.00 -13.69 11.03
N GLY A 84 1.25 -12.82 11.71
CA GLY A 84 1.48 -11.38 11.74
C GLY A 84 0.26 -10.57 11.29
N TRP A 85 0.47 -9.58 10.43
CA TRP A 85 -0.56 -8.62 10.01
C TRP A 85 -0.74 -8.65 8.51
N LEU A 86 -1.98 -8.79 8.05
CA LEU A 86 -2.32 -8.80 6.63
C LEU A 86 -3.07 -7.52 6.25
N PRO A 87 -2.65 -6.80 5.18
CA PRO A 87 -3.37 -5.62 4.72
C PRO A 87 -4.69 -6.04 4.05
N THR A 88 -5.81 -5.75 4.70
CA THR A 88 -7.15 -6.11 4.21
C THR A 88 -7.79 -5.00 3.39
N GLU A 89 -7.40 -3.76 3.61
CA GLU A 89 -7.91 -2.61 2.87
C GLU A 89 -6.80 -1.59 2.65
N VAL A 90 -6.74 -1.03 1.44
CA VAL A 90 -5.95 0.15 1.12
C VAL A 90 -6.87 1.16 0.44
N LEU A 91 -6.99 2.34 1.02
CA LEU A 91 -7.75 3.47 0.49
C LEU A 91 -6.76 4.52 0.00
N LEU A 92 -6.90 4.98 -1.23
CA LEU A 92 -6.13 6.07 -1.80
C LEU A 92 -7.09 7.17 -2.25
N THR A 93 -6.96 8.34 -1.66
CA THR A 93 -7.74 9.53 -2.00
C THR A 93 -6.83 10.67 -2.44
N SER A 94 -7.29 11.51 -3.36
CA SER A 94 -6.68 12.81 -3.62
C SER A 94 -7.45 13.90 -2.89
N PHE A 95 -6.75 14.94 -2.44
CA PHE A 95 -7.34 16.04 -1.66
C PHE A 95 -8.45 16.80 -2.42
N ASP A 96 -8.35 16.87 -3.74
CA ASP A 96 -9.34 17.51 -4.63
C ASP A 96 -10.53 16.59 -4.94
N GLY A 97 -10.53 15.35 -4.44
CA GLY A 97 -11.55 14.33 -4.69
C GLY A 97 -11.53 13.74 -6.11
N SER A 98 -10.56 14.10 -6.95
CA SER A 98 -10.45 13.60 -8.33
C SER A 98 -10.02 12.14 -8.40
N THR A 99 -9.46 11.58 -7.33
CA THR A 99 -9.06 10.18 -7.20
C THR A 99 -9.61 9.61 -5.90
N ASP A 100 -10.30 8.49 -6.01
CA ASP A 100 -10.72 7.65 -4.89
C ASP A 100 -10.55 6.18 -5.33
N VAL A 101 -9.60 5.49 -4.73
CA VAL A 101 -9.23 4.11 -5.06
C VAL A 101 -9.32 3.28 -3.80
N ARG A 102 -10.13 2.24 -3.81
CA ARG A 102 -10.22 1.25 -2.74
C ARG A 102 -9.74 -0.09 -3.25
N LEU A 103 -8.82 -0.70 -2.52
CA LEU A 103 -8.36 -2.07 -2.71
C LEU A 103 -8.71 -2.87 -1.46
N GLU A 104 -9.53 -3.89 -1.60
CA GLU A 104 -9.93 -4.78 -0.52
C GLU A 104 -9.41 -6.18 -0.82
N THR A 105 -8.80 -6.83 0.17
CA THR A 105 -8.32 -8.20 0.07
C THR A 105 -8.93 -9.05 1.18
N GLU A 106 -9.65 -10.09 0.77
CA GLU A 106 -10.14 -11.14 1.66
C GLU A 106 -9.10 -12.25 1.70
N PHE A 107 -8.75 -12.70 2.90
CA PHE A 107 -7.80 -13.79 3.14
C PHE A 107 -8.50 -14.98 3.78
N ASP A 108 -8.07 -16.17 3.42
CA ASP A 108 -8.46 -17.42 4.07
C ASP A 108 -7.24 -18.33 4.26
N GLN A 109 -7.39 -19.38 5.09
CA GLN A 109 -6.34 -20.36 5.31
C GLN A 109 -6.41 -21.50 4.29
N VAL A 110 -5.27 -21.78 3.66
CA VAL A 110 -5.04 -22.98 2.84
C VAL A 110 -3.81 -23.70 3.37
N ASP A 111 -3.98 -24.94 3.82
CA ASP A 111 -2.94 -25.73 4.51
C ASP A 111 -2.19 -24.96 5.61
N GLY A 112 -2.93 -24.15 6.38
CA GLY A 112 -2.39 -23.34 7.49
C GLY A 112 -1.72 -22.03 7.08
N ILE A 113 -1.67 -21.69 5.78
CA ILE A 113 -1.12 -20.45 5.25
C ILE A 113 -2.27 -19.50 4.91
N TRP A 114 -2.20 -18.26 5.39
CA TRP A 114 -3.14 -17.22 5.00
C TRP A 114 -2.85 -16.71 3.58
N LEU A 115 -3.79 -16.92 2.66
CA LEU A 115 -3.67 -16.53 1.26
C LEU A 115 -4.88 -15.69 0.84
N PRO A 116 -4.71 -14.74 -0.11
CA PRO A 116 -5.82 -13.96 -0.62
C PRO A 116 -6.79 -14.88 -1.36
N VAL A 117 -8.07 -14.87 -1.04
CA VAL A 117 -9.08 -15.64 -1.79
C VAL A 117 -9.89 -14.75 -2.71
N ARG A 118 -9.90 -13.45 -2.43
CA ARG A 118 -10.55 -12.45 -3.25
C ARG A 118 -9.86 -11.11 -3.09
N GLN A 119 -9.74 -10.38 -4.20
CA GLN A 119 -9.30 -9.00 -4.19
C GLN A 119 -10.24 -8.15 -5.05
N LYS A 120 -10.75 -7.06 -4.48
CA LYS A 120 -11.58 -6.09 -5.18
C LYS A 120 -10.86 -4.76 -5.27
N ARG A 121 -10.83 -4.18 -6.45
CA ARG A 121 -10.33 -2.83 -6.69
C ARG A 121 -11.44 -1.99 -7.27
N SER A 122 -11.81 -0.94 -6.57
CA SER A 122 -12.73 0.10 -7.04
C SER A 122 -11.96 1.38 -7.25
N VAL A 123 -12.10 2.00 -8.41
CA VAL A 123 -11.46 3.26 -8.78
C VAL A 123 -12.53 4.23 -9.22
N ARG A 124 -12.56 5.41 -8.63
CA ARG A 124 -13.34 6.55 -9.08
C ARG A 124 -12.39 7.68 -9.45
N ARG A 125 -12.54 8.20 -10.67
CA ARG A 125 -11.80 9.37 -11.16
C ARG A 125 -12.75 10.35 -11.81
N GLY A 126 -13.16 11.38 -11.07
CA GLY A 126 -14.25 12.27 -11.45
C GLY A 126 -15.55 11.48 -11.68
N ASP A 127 -16.07 11.54 -12.92
CA ASP A 127 -17.29 10.84 -13.33
C ASP A 127 -17.07 9.39 -13.77
N LYS A 128 -15.81 8.94 -13.92
CA LYS A 128 -15.49 7.57 -14.32
C LYS A 128 -15.36 6.69 -13.10
N SER A 129 -15.93 5.49 -13.19
CA SER A 129 -15.68 4.41 -12.22
C SER A 129 -15.21 3.14 -12.94
N ASP A 130 -14.28 2.43 -12.34
CA ASP A 130 -13.76 1.13 -12.77
C ASP A 130 -13.76 0.19 -11.57
N ASN A 131 -14.17 -1.06 -11.79
CA ASN A 131 -14.20 -2.09 -10.76
C ASN A 131 -13.57 -3.37 -11.32
N LEU A 132 -12.62 -3.93 -10.58
CA LEU A 132 -11.97 -5.19 -10.88
C LEU A 132 -12.12 -6.11 -9.67
N GLU A 133 -12.57 -7.34 -9.90
CA GLU A 133 -12.57 -8.39 -8.90
C GLU A 133 -11.73 -9.56 -9.41
N VAL A 134 -10.85 -10.05 -8.55
CA VAL A 134 -10.03 -11.24 -8.77
C VAL A 134 -10.38 -12.24 -7.68
N VAL A 135 -10.75 -13.45 -8.08
CA VAL A 135 -10.96 -14.57 -7.17
C VAL A 135 -9.83 -15.56 -7.35
N PHE A 136 -9.21 -15.95 -6.25
CA PHE A 136 -8.14 -16.93 -6.24
C PHE A 136 -8.69 -18.26 -5.75
N ALA A 137 -8.41 -19.32 -6.49
CA ALA A 137 -8.89 -20.67 -6.21
C ALA A 137 -7.79 -21.70 -6.49
N ASP A 138 -8.02 -22.93 -6.02
CA ASP A 138 -7.22 -24.12 -6.33
C ASP A 138 -5.73 -24.00 -5.98
N TYR A 139 -5.43 -23.29 -4.89
CA TYR A 139 -4.08 -23.14 -4.36
C TYR A 139 -3.36 -24.48 -4.22
N GLN A 140 -2.17 -24.57 -4.80
CA GLN A 140 -1.23 -25.67 -4.63
C GLN A 140 -0.03 -25.14 -3.83
N VAL A 141 -0.04 -25.35 -2.51
CA VAL A 141 1.04 -24.93 -1.62
C VAL A 141 1.96 -26.09 -1.25
N ASN A 142 3.24 -25.80 -1.05
CA ASN A 142 4.27 -26.81 -0.72
C ASN A 142 4.35 -27.99 -1.72
N LYS A 143 3.93 -27.76 -2.97
CA LYS A 143 4.05 -28.71 -4.08
C LYS A 143 5.09 -28.19 -5.09
N PRO A 144 5.79 -29.08 -5.81
CA PRO A 144 6.65 -28.66 -6.90
C PRO A 144 5.83 -27.91 -7.95
N PHE A 145 6.44 -26.91 -8.58
CA PHE A 145 5.84 -26.28 -9.75
C PHE A 145 5.68 -27.32 -10.87
N SER A 146 4.72 -27.11 -11.76
CA SER A 146 4.66 -27.95 -12.95
C SER A 146 5.93 -27.74 -13.79
N PRO A 147 6.40 -28.75 -14.55
CA PRO A 147 7.58 -28.59 -15.40
C PRO A 147 7.47 -27.43 -16.40
N GLU A 148 6.24 -27.05 -16.78
CA GLU A 148 5.98 -25.90 -17.64
C GLU A 148 6.25 -24.58 -16.93
N VAL A 149 5.84 -24.45 -15.67
CA VAL A 149 6.12 -23.27 -14.85
C VAL A 149 7.61 -23.21 -14.50
N GLU A 150 8.24 -24.33 -14.19
CA GLU A 150 9.69 -24.39 -13.92
C GLU A 150 10.52 -23.86 -15.10
N LYS A 151 10.13 -24.17 -16.34
CA LYS A 151 10.78 -23.64 -17.55
C LYS A 151 10.65 -22.13 -17.71
N LEU A 152 9.56 -21.53 -17.21
CA LEU A 152 9.35 -20.08 -17.24
C LEU A 152 10.16 -19.34 -16.15
N LEU A 153 10.56 -20.07 -15.09
CA LEU A 153 11.33 -19.54 -13.98
C LEU A 153 12.85 -19.79 -14.13
N ALA A 154 13.25 -20.63 -15.08
CA ALA A 154 14.65 -20.85 -15.41
C ALA A 154 15.25 -19.56 -16.02
N PRO A 155 16.40 -19.08 -15.51
CA PRO A 155 17.04 -17.83 -15.94
C PRO A 155 17.53 -17.85 -17.39
#